data_AF-A0A6I5RKE0-F1
#
_entry.id   AF-A0A6I5RKE0-F1
#
_cell.length_a   1.000
_cell.length_b   1.000
_cell.length_c   1.000
_cell.angle_alpha   90.00
_cell.angle_beta   90.00
_cell.angle_gamma   90.00
#
_symmetry.space_group_name_H-M   'P 1'
#
loop_
_entity.id
_entity.type
_entity.pdbx_description
1 polymer ?
#
loop_
_entity_poly.entity_id
_entity_poly.type
_entity_poly.pdbx_seq_one_letter_code
_entity_poly.pdbx_strand_id
1 'polypeptide(L)'
;IQAVTRERLMRTFFGISSRDADAVVESLVELGALAPAEDMGPVRRSIQYMLDNFMDKPFEVQSVSDISDDLYEIAYDQPFRFPATFTFVMRAFSTLEGVGKGLDPEFNFMEAAKPFAMQLMTDGRGSDPNGLLGELSRQAVEMSNSALGLPRRIEDTIERLERGDLRVRVRAQETDRLLRRVSNVNLGTSYALLLGAFTLSATILVVNGLNWLAVLVCIPGAIAGFSFIRLLRRMDRFDRML
;
A
#
# COMPACT_ATOMS: atom_id res chain seq x y z
N ILE A 1 19.91 20.07 -19.78
CA ILE A 1 19.47 19.07 -18.78
C ILE A 1 20.67 18.19 -18.49
N GLN A 2 21.10 18.03 -17.23
CA GLN A 2 22.23 17.16 -16.90
C GLN A 2 21.94 15.74 -17.42
N ALA A 3 22.94 15.04 -17.96
CA ALA A 3 22.76 13.71 -18.58
C ALA A 3 22.01 12.73 -17.66
N VAL A 4 22.24 12.83 -16.36
CA VAL A 4 21.60 12.04 -15.29
C VAL A 4 20.08 12.26 -15.23
N THR A 5 19.60 13.50 -15.39
CA THR A 5 18.16 13.79 -15.37
C THR A 5 17.45 13.23 -16.61
N ARG A 6 18.12 13.26 -17.77
CA ARG A 6 17.57 12.68 -19.01
C ARG A 6 17.39 11.16 -18.89
N GLU A 7 18.39 10.47 -18.34
CA GLU A 7 18.33 9.03 -18.13
C GLU A 7 17.18 8.63 -17.20
N ARG A 8 17.01 9.35 -16.10
CA ARG A 8 15.92 9.10 -15.13
C ARG A 8 14.53 9.34 -15.71
N LEU A 9 14.37 10.39 -16.52
CA LEU A 9 13.13 10.63 -17.27
C LEU A 9 12.84 9.53 -18.28
N MET A 10 13.88 9.01 -18.97
CA MET A 10 13.74 7.87 -19.88
C MET A 10 13.32 6.59 -19.14
N ARG A 11 13.89 6.31 -17.97
CA ARG A 11 13.47 5.18 -17.12
C ARG A 11 12.02 5.32 -16.69
N THR A 12 11.58 6.52 -16.32
CA THR A 12 10.18 6.79 -15.97
C THR A 12 9.27 6.47 -17.16
N PHE A 13 9.62 6.94 -18.36
CA PHE A 13 8.84 6.70 -19.58
C PHE A 13 8.77 5.21 -19.94
N PHE A 14 9.89 4.49 -19.80
CA PHE A 14 9.93 3.06 -20.04
C PHE A 14 9.02 2.30 -19.05
N GLY A 15 9.09 2.62 -17.76
CA GLY A 15 8.22 2.04 -16.73
C GLY A 15 6.73 2.26 -17.01
N ILE A 16 6.36 3.45 -17.49
CA ILE A 16 4.98 3.73 -17.93
C ILE A 16 4.60 2.84 -19.13
N SER A 17 5.45 2.77 -20.15
CA SER A 17 5.19 1.95 -21.35
C SER A 17 5.10 0.45 -21.05
N SER A 18 5.82 -0.04 -20.04
CA SER A 18 5.81 -1.45 -19.62
C SER A 18 4.78 -1.74 -18.53
N ARG A 19 3.98 -0.75 -18.10
CA ARG A 19 3.04 -0.83 -16.97
C ARG A 19 3.69 -1.30 -15.66
N ASP A 20 4.94 -0.92 -15.46
CA ASP A 20 5.73 -1.28 -14.30
C ASP A 20 5.69 -0.13 -13.28
N ALA A 21 4.78 -0.23 -12.31
CA ALA A 21 4.66 0.78 -11.26
C ALA A 21 5.90 0.86 -10.35
N ASP A 22 6.65 -0.23 -10.20
CA ASP A 22 7.90 -0.24 -9.41
C ASP A 22 8.94 0.67 -10.07
N ALA A 23 9.18 0.47 -11.37
CA ALA A 23 10.11 1.28 -12.15
C ALA A 23 9.72 2.77 -12.17
N VAL A 24 8.41 3.06 -12.22
CA VAL A 24 7.89 4.44 -12.18
C VAL A 24 8.11 5.07 -10.80
N VAL A 25 7.79 4.38 -9.71
CA VAL A 25 8.02 4.90 -8.35
C VAL A 25 9.50 5.18 -8.12
N GLU A 26 10.37 4.24 -8.45
CA GLU A 26 11.82 4.36 -8.26
C GLU A 26 12.39 5.55 -9.03
N SER A 27 12.05 5.67 -10.31
CA SER A 27 12.51 6.78 -11.15
C SER A 27 12.00 8.14 -10.67
N LEU A 28 10.76 8.23 -10.16
CA LEU A 28 10.22 9.46 -9.59
C LEU A 28 10.90 9.85 -8.25
N VAL A 29 11.28 8.87 -7.43
CA VAL A 29 12.09 9.12 -6.22
C VAL A 29 13.50 9.59 -6.59
N GLU A 30 14.13 8.96 -7.57
CA GLU A 30 15.44 9.39 -8.08
C GLU A 30 15.40 10.80 -8.69
N LEU A 31 14.30 11.17 -9.33
CA LEU A 31 14.08 12.53 -9.84
C LEU A 31 13.79 13.55 -8.74
N GLY A 32 13.58 13.10 -7.50
CA GLY A 32 13.19 13.94 -6.37
C GLY A 32 11.73 14.42 -6.44
N ALA A 33 10.93 13.88 -7.37
CA ALA A 33 9.51 14.19 -7.50
C ALA A 33 8.64 13.49 -6.45
N LEU A 34 9.11 12.34 -5.95
CA LEU A 34 8.54 11.63 -4.82
C LEU A 34 9.53 11.63 -3.65
N ALA A 35 9.05 12.00 -2.46
CA ALA A 35 9.85 11.85 -1.25
C ALA A 35 9.89 10.36 -0.85
N PRO A 36 11.06 9.79 -0.54
CA PRO A 36 11.13 8.43 -0.02
C PRO A 36 10.42 8.37 1.34
N ALA A 37 9.57 7.35 1.52
CA ALA A 37 8.87 7.08 2.77
C ALA A 37 9.07 5.62 3.20
N GLU A 38 8.79 5.32 4.47
CA GLU A 38 8.92 3.97 5.04
C GLU A 38 8.10 2.92 4.28
N ASP A 39 6.93 3.30 3.74
CA ASP A 39 6.06 2.42 2.97
C ASP A 39 5.61 3.07 1.65
N MET A 40 6.26 2.69 0.55
CA MET A 40 5.86 3.07 -0.82
C MET A 40 4.72 2.20 -1.38
N GLY A 41 4.24 1.20 -0.64
CA GLY A 41 3.21 0.25 -1.07
C GLY A 41 1.88 0.91 -1.47
N PRO A 42 1.38 1.93 -0.75
CA PRO A 42 0.21 2.70 -1.20
C PRO A 42 0.47 3.43 -2.52
N VAL A 43 1.57 4.18 -2.63
CA VAL A 43 1.94 4.94 -3.85
C VAL A 43 2.06 4.01 -5.07
N ARG A 44 2.72 2.87 -4.91
CA ARG A 44 2.88 1.87 -5.96
C ARG A 44 1.53 1.34 -6.45
N ARG A 45 0.62 0.99 -5.54
CA ARG A 45 -0.72 0.50 -5.91
C ARG A 45 -1.53 1.56 -6.64
N SER A 46 -1.41 2.81 -6.22
CA SER A 46 -2.04 3.95 -6.87
C SER A 46 -1.51 4.16 -8.29
N ILE A 47 -0.19 4.17 -8.47
CA ILE A 47 0.43 4.29 -9.78
C ILE A 47 0.07 3.10 -10.67
N GLN A 48 0.08 1.87 -10.13
CA GLN A 48 -0.35 0.69 -10.88
C GLN A 48 -1.80 0.81 -11.35
N TYR A 49 -2.71 1.23 -10.45
CA TYR A 49 -4.11 1.48 -10.80
C TYR A 49 -4.22 2.51 -11.93
N MET A 50 -3.40 3.56 -11.90
CA MET A 50 -3.40 4.54 -12.99
C MET A 50 -2.90 3.95 -14.31
N LEU A 51 -1.79 3.21 -14.28
CA LEU A 51 -1.23 2.56 -15.46
C LEU A 51 -2.22 1.57 -16.09
N ASP A 52 -3.00 0.86 -15.26
CA ASP A 52 -3.97 -0.13 -15.71
C ASP A 52 -5.25 0.51 -16.30
N ASN A 53 -5.72 1.63 -15.73
CA ASN A 53 -7.02 2.21 -16.08
C ASN A 53 -6.97 3.38 -17.08
N PHE A 54 -5.81 4.03 -17.23
CA PHE A 54 -5.68 5.24 -18.05
C PHE A 54 -4.84 5.06 -19.31
N MET A 55 -4.01 4.00 -19.42
CA MET A 55 -3.17 3.78 -20.60
C MET A 55 -3.94 3.32 -21.86
N ASP A 56 -5.13 2.74 -21.70
CA ASP A 56 -5.93 2.22 -22.82
C ASP A 56 -7.01 3.19 -23.33
N LYS A 57 -7.15 4.35 -22.70
CA LYS A 57 -8.19 5.33 -23.05
C LYS A 57 -7.63 6.43 -23.94
N PRO A 58 -8.35 6.84 -25.01
CA PRO A 58 -7.96 8.00 -25.80
C PRO A 58 -7.90 9.25 -24.90
N PHE A 59 -6.80 10.02 -25.01
CA PHE A 59 -6.58 11.27 -24.28
C PHE A 59 -7.70 12.32 -24.45
N GLU A 60 -8.62 12.13 -25.41
CA GLU A 60 -9.72 13.04 -25.72
C GLU A 60 -10.98 12.87 -24.83
N VAL A 61 -11.08 11.81 -24.01
CA VAL A 61 -12.33 11.50 -23.26
C VAL A 61 -12.21 11.67 -21.74
N GLN A 62 -11.03 12.01 -21.23
CA GLN A 62 -10.82 12.23 -19.79
C GLN A 62 -10.52 13.70 -19.56
N SER A 63 -11.38 14.43 -18.84
CA SER A 63 -11.03 15.79 -18.45
C SER A 63 -9.85 15.71 -17.48
N VAL A 64 -8.87 16.61 -17.63
CA VAL A 64 -7.74 16.72 -16.69
C VAL A 64 -8.25 16.95 -15.26
N SER A 65 -9.47 17.48 -15.11
CA SER A 65 -10.18 17.66 -13.83
C SER A 65 -10.53 16.33 -13.16
N ASP A 66 -11.08 15.36 -13.89
CA ASP A 66 -11.50 14.06 -13.33
C ASP A 66 -10.28 13.22 -12.90
N ILE A 67 -9.19 13.29 -13.69
CA ILE A 67 -7.92 12.67 -13.31
C ILE A 67 -7.36 13.35 -12.06
N SER A 68 -7.46 14.69 -11.98
CA SER A 68 -6.91 15.43 -10.85
C SER A 68 -7.65 15.16 -9.54
N ASP A 69 -8.97 15.03 -9.55
CA ASP A 69 -9.75 14.75 -8.34
C ASP A 69 -9.47 13.33 -7.80
N ASP A 70 -9.40 12.32 -8.68
CA ASP A 70 -8.98 10.96 -8.32
C ASP A 70 -7.52 10.96 -7.82
N LEU A 71 -6.63 11.74 -8.47
CA LEU A 71 -5.24 11.88 -8.01
C LEU A 71 -5.15 12.54 -6.64
N TYR A 72 -5.99 13.54 -6.37
CA TYR A 72 -6.01 14.30 -5.12
C TYR A 72 -6.53 13.46 -3.97
N GLU A 73 -7.56 12.65 -4.19
CA GLU A 73 -8.08 11.72 -3.19
C GLU A 73 -7.08 10.60 -2.87
N ILE A 74 -6.30 10.18 -3.86
CA ILE A 74 -5.23 9.19 -3.72
C ILE A 74 -3.94 9.78 -3.12
N ALA A 75 -3.64 11.05 -3.41
CA ALA A 75 -2.46 11.75 -2.93
C ALA A 75 -2.65 12.38 -1.54
N TYR A 76 -3.89 12.41 -1.02
CA TYR A 76 -4.15 12.81 0.36
C TYR A 76 -3.43 11.82 1.31
N ASP A 77 -2.64 12.35 2.23
CA ASP A 77 -1.65 11.64 3.09
C ASP A 77 -0.37 11.11 2.41
N GLN A 78 -0.12 11.38 1.13
CA GLN A 78 1.16 11.02 0.48
C GLN A 78 2.08 12.26 0.33
N PRO A 79 3.39 12.13 0.55
CA PRO A 79 4.32 13.26 0.50
C PRO A 79 4.70 13.61 -0.94
N PHE A 80 3.71 13.94 -1.78
CA PHE A 80 3.95 14.48 -3.11
C PHE A 80 4.57 15.88 -2.96
N ARG A 81 5.82 16.02 -3.39
CA ARG A 81 6.51 17.31 -3.42
C ARG A 81 6.96 17.56 -4.85
N PHE A 82 6.24 18.42 -5.57
CA PHE A 82 6.73 18.90 -6.86
C PHE A 82 8.04 19.68 -6.66
N PRO A 83 9.16 19.27 -7.28
CA PRO A 83 10.43 19.96 -7.14
C PRO A 83 10.31 21.39 -7.65
N ALA A 84 10.84 22.37 -6.89
CA ALA A 84 10.81 23.79 -7.30
C ALA A 84 11.46 24.03 -8.68
N THR A 85 12.34 23.13 -9.11
CA THR A 85 12.96 23.14 -10.45
C THR A 85 11.95 23.03 -11.59
N PHE A 86 10.84 22.30 -11.41
CA PHE A 86 9.79 22.19 -12.42
C PHE A 86 9.06 23.52 -12.67
N THR A 87 8.96 24.39 -11.66
CA THR A 87 8.38 25.73 -11.80
C THR A 87 9.15 26.58 -12.83
N PHE A 88 10.48 26.49 -12.85
CA PHE A 88 11.29 27.21 -13.83
C PHE A 88 11.08 26.69 -15.26
N VAL A 89 10.89 25.37 -15.41
CA VAL A 89 10.59 24.76 -16.71
C VAL A 89 9.23 25.21 -17.24
N MET A 90 8.20 25.17 -16.39
CA MET A 90 6.87 25.65 -16.74
C MET A 90 6.87 27.13 -17.12
N ARG A 91 7.59 27.97 -16.36
CA ARG A 91 7.75 29.40 -16.69
C ARG A 91 8.41 29.61 -18.05
N ALA A 92 9.44 28.81 -18.38
CA ALA A 92 10.11 28.90 -19.67
C ALA A 92 9.17 28.55 -20.83
N PHE A 93 8.39 27.47 -20.71
CA PHE A 93 7.40 27.09 -21.72
C PHE A 93 6.30 28.14 -21.88
N SER A 94 5.74 28.65 -20.78
CA SER A 94 4.73 29.73 -20.85
C SER A 94 5.29 31.00 -21.50
N THR A 95 6.55 31.33 -21.26
CA THR A 95 7.20 32.49 -21.89
C THR A 95 7.38 32.27 -23.40
N LEU A 96 7.83 31.08 -23.82
CA LEU A 96 7.99 30.74 -25.23
C LEU A 96 6.66 30.73 -25.97
N GLU A 97 5.62 30.15 -25.37
CA GLU A 97 4.27 30.18 -25.93
C GLU A 97 3.73 31.61 -26.03
N GLY A 98 3.92 32.43 -25.00
CA GLY A 98 3.49 33.83 -25.00
C GLY A 98 4.19 34.67 -26.07
N VAL A 99 5.49 34.48 -26.26
CA VAL A 99 6.23 35.14 -27.36
C VAL A 99 5.76 34.64 -28.72
N GLY A 100 5.55 33.33 -28.87
CA GLY A 100 5.03 32.73 -30.10
C GLY A 100 3.64 33.27 -30.47
N LYS A 101 2.72 33.31 -29.51
CA LYS A 101 1.37 33.89 -29.69
C LYS A 101 1.38 35.40 -29.94
N GLY A 102 2.41 36.10 -29.46
CA GLY A 102 2.63 37.50 -29.77
C GLY A 102 3.00 37.77 -31.23
N LEU A 103 3.55 36.77 -31.94
CA LEU A 103 3.93 36.86 -33.35
C LEU A 103 2.89 36.22 -34.27
N ASP A 104 2.31 35.10 -33.86
CA ASP A 104 1.27 34.37 -34.58
C ASP A 104 0.17 33.93 -33.60
N PRO A 105 -1.05 34.51 -33.69
CA PRO A 105 -2.14 34.19 -32.77
C PRO A 105 -2.55 32.71 -32.76
N GLU A 106 -2.33 31.96 -33.84
CA GLU A 106 -2.67 30.53 -33.93
C GLU A 106 -1.49 29.61 -33.54
N PHE A 107 -0.37 30.19 -33.09
CA PHE A 107 0.81 29.45 -32.71
C PHE A 107 0.53 28.42 -31.59
N ASN A 108 0.87 27.16 -31.87
CA ASN A 108 0.83 26.07 -30.91
C ASN A 108 2.25 25.55 -30.61
N PHE A 109 2.74 25.84 -29.40
CA PHE A 109 4.07 25.42 -28.95
C PHE A 109 4.27 23.90 -29.01
N MET A 110 3.24 23.11 -28.68
CA MET A 110 3.34 21.65 -28.66
C MET A 110 3.55 21.06 -30.06
N GLU A 111 2.89 21.64 -31.06
CA GLU A 111 3.05 21.22 -32.45
C GLU A 111 4.45 21.57 -32.98
N ALA A 112 4.93 22.77 -32.68
CA ALA A 112 6.28 23.22 -33.04
C ALA A 112 7.39 22.41 -32.35
N ALA A 113 7.15 21.93 -31.11
CA ALA A 113 8.13 21.15 -30.34
C ALA A 113 8.18 19.66 -30.73
N LYS A 114 7.14 19.13 -31.39
CA LYS A 114 7.00 17.72 -31.79
C LYS A 114 8.21 17.12 -32.53
N PRO A 115 8.78 17.76 -33.58
CA PRO A 115 9.94 17.20 -34.28
C PRO A 115 11.19 17.09 -33.39
N PHE A 116 11.40 18.03 -32.47
CA PHE A 116 12.52 17.99 -31.53
C PHE A 116 12.33 16.90 -30.47
N ALA A 117 11.11 16.72 -29.97
CA ALA A 117 10.79 15.60 -29.08
C ALA A 117 11.05 14.25 -29.76
N MET A 118 10.65 14.09 -31.02
CA MET A 118 10.91 12.89 -31.81
C MET A 118 12.41 12.65 -32.04
N GLN A 119 13.19 13.69 -32.33
CA GLN A 119 14.65 13.59 -32.44
C GLN A 119 15.28 13.18 -31.11
N LEU A 120 14.88 13.77 -29.98
CA LEU A 120 15.37 13.40 -28.65
C LEU A 120 15.08 11.94 -28.26
N MET A 121 13.95 11.40 -28.69
CA MET A 121 13.58 9.99 -28.51
C MET A 121 14.37 9.05 -29.43
N THR A 122 14.72 9.52 -30.63
CA THR A 122 15.45 8.74 -31.64
C THR A 122 16.95 8.75 -31.35
N ASP A 123 17.54 9.91 -31.07
CA ASP A 123 18.94 10.10 -30.69
C ASP A 123 19.25 9.53 -29.29
N GLY A 124 18.22 9.33 -28.46
CA GLY A 124 18.30 8.59 -27.20
C GLY A 124 18.51 7.10 -27.35
N ARG A 125 18.15 6.55 -28.51
CA ARG A 125 18.54 5.20 -28.93
C ARG A 125 19.81 5.37 -29.76
N GLY A 126 20.95 5.41 -29.07
CA GLY A 126 22.24 5.56 -29.74
C GLY A 126 22.34 4.65 -30.96
N SER A 127 22.51 5.25 -32.14
CA SER A 127 22.96 4.55 -33.33
C SER A 127 24.43 4.17 -33.14
N ASP A 128 24.66 3.19 -32.27
CA ASP A 128 25.90 2.43 -32.23
C ASP A 128 25.52 0.97 -32.50
N PRO A 129 25.85 0.40 -33.68
CA PRO A 129 25.61 -1.01 -33.98
C PRO A 129 26.30 -1.95 -32.98
N ASN A 130 27.32 -1.46 -32.25
CA ASN A 130 27.99 -2.18 -31.16
C ASN A 130 27.41 -1.85 -29.78
N GLY A 131 26.54 -0.84 -29.67
CA GLY A 131 25.86 -0.44 -28.43
C GLY A 131 24.89 -1.52 -27.96
N LEU A 132 24.09 -2.12 -28.85
CA LEU A 132 23.16 -3.19 -28.46
C LEU A 132 23.86 -4.42 -27.87
N LEU A 133 25.02 -4.82 -28.41
CA LEU A 133 25.85 -5.90 -27.88
C LEU A 133 26.59 -5.49 -26.59
N GLY A 134 27.00 -4.22 -26.49
CA GLY A 134 27.60 -3.63 -25.29
C GLY A 134 26.61 -3.48 -24.12
N GLU A 135 25.39 -3.03 -24.39
CA GLU A 135 24.27 -2.97 -23.46
C GLU A 135 23.82 -4.39 -23.09
N LEU A 136 23.60 -5.31 -24.05
CA LEU A 136 23.22 -6.70 -23.74
C LEU A 136 24.30 -7.43 -22.95
N SER A 137 25.58 -7.17 -23.20
CA SER A 137 26.68 -7.76 -22.41
C SER A 137 26.79 -7.14 -21.02
N ARG A 138 26.58 -5.81 -20.87
CA ARG A 138 26.47 -5.18 -19.54
C ARG A 138 25.27 -5.69 -18.76
N GLN A 139 24.12 -5.81 -19.42
CA GLN A 139 22.87 -6.30 -18.83
C GLN A 139 22.96 -7.80 -18.53
N ALA A 140 23.66 -8.59 -19.35
CA ALA A 140 23.97 -9.99 -19.07
C ALA A 140 25.00 -10.16 -17.95
N VAL A 141 25.97 -9.25 -17.79
CA VAL A 141 26.92 -9.23 -16.66
C VAL A 141 26.21 -8.78 -15.37
N GLU A 142 25.24 -7.85 -15.44
CA GLU A 142 24.34 -7.50 -14.33
C GLU A 142 23.39 -8.65 -13.98
N MET A 143 22.86 -9.37 -14.97
CA MET A 143 22.01 -10.56 -14.78
C MET A 143 22.82 -11.75 -14.25
N SER A 144 24.09 -11.88 -14.66
CA SER A 144 25.02 -12.92 -14.19
C SER A 144 25.46 -12.66 -12.74
N ASN A 145 25.71 -11.40 -12.38
CA ASN A 145 25.84 -10.98 -10.98
C ASN A 145 24.51 -11.01 -10.21
N SER A 146 23.35 -11.15 -10.87
CA SER A 146 22.05 -11.37 -10.22
C SER A 146 21.81 -12.85 -9.91
N ALA A 147 22.34 -13.78 -10.71
CA ALA A 147 22.36 -15.21 -10.37
C ALA A 147 23.34 -15.53 -9.23
N LEU A 148 24.42 -14.74 -9.09
CA LEU A 148 25.31 -14.72 -7.93
C LEU A 148 24.97 -13.63 -6.90
N GLY A 149 23.83 -12.94 -7.07
CA GLY A 149 23.38 -11.77 -6.30
C GLY A 149 22.50 -12.11 -5.09
N LEU A 150 22.43 -13.38 -4.72
CA LEU A 150 21.82 -13.85 -3.48
C LEU A 150 22.42 -13.22 -2.20
N PRO A 151 23.73 -12.89 -2.07
CA PRO A 151 24.25 -12.39 -0.80
C PRO A 151 23.74 -10.99 -0.47
N ARG A 152 23.67 -10.06 -1.43
CA ARG A 152 23.30 -8.66 -1.14
C ARG A 152 21.85 -8.46 -0.69
N ARG A 153 20.89 -9.16 -1.31
CA ARG A 153 19.48 -9.09 -0.90
C ARG A 153 19.27 -9.73 0.48
N ILE A 154 20.08 -10.74 0.82
CA ILE A 154 20.07 -11.36 2.15
C ILE A 154 20.72 -10.42 3.17
N GLU A 155 21.85 -9.80 2.84
CA GLU A 155 22.53 -8.81 3.67
C GLU A 155 21.63 -7.62 3.97
N ASP A 156 20.98 -7.02 2.97
CA ASP A 156 20.04 -5.91 3.18
C ASP A 156 18.84 -6.33 4.06
N THR A 157 18.36 -7.57 3.90
CA THR A 157 17.25 -8.10 4.71
C THR A 157 17.69 -8.39 6.14
N ILE A 158 18.89 -8.94 6.34
CA ILE A 158 19.49 -9.22 7.65
C ILE A 158 19.83 -7.91 8.36
N GLU A 159 20.37 -6.91 7.65
CA GLU A 159 20.69 -5.61 8.21
C GLU A 159 19.41 -4.85 8.63
N ARG A 160 18.33 -4.96 7.85
CA ARG A 160 16.99 -4.48 8.26
C ARG A 160 16.41 -5.24 9.46
N LEU A 161 16.80 -6.49 9.65
CA LEU A 161 16.38 -7.34 10.78
C LEU A 161 17.18 -7.00 12.05
N GLU A 162 18.48 -6.76 11.91
CA GLU A 162 19.41 -6.34 12.96
C GLU A 162 19.12 -4.91 13.45
N ARG A 163 18.76 -4.01 12.52
CA ARG A 163 18.32 -2.64 12.84
C ARG A 163 16.92 -2.56 13.46
N GLY A 164 16.17 -3.66 13.51
CA GLY A 164 14.81 -3.69 14.06
C GLY A 164 13.76 -3.00 13.19
N ASP A 165 14.09 -2.67 11.94
CA ASP A 165 13.21 -2.00 10.98
C ASP A 165 12.13 -2.94 10.42
N LEU A 166 12.28 -4.25 10.63
CA LEU A 166 11.24 -5.24 10.40
C LEU A 166 10.14 -5.14 11.46
N ARG A 167 9.33 -4.08 11.35
CA ARG A 167 8.01 -4.04 11.97
C ARG A 167 7.13 -5.04 11.24
N VAL A 168 7.10 -6.27 11.73
CA VAL A 168 6.07 -7.24 11.36
C VAL A 168 4.73 -6.62 11.78
N ARG A 169 4.10 -5.88 10.87
CA ARG A 169 2.69 -5.51 10.96
C ARG A 169 1.92 -6.82 10.77
N VAL A 170 1.88 -7.65 11.82
CA VAL A 170 0.81 -8.61 11.97
C VAL A 170 -0.43 -7.74 11.93
N ARG A 171 -1.27 -7.90 10.90
CA ARG A 171 -2.57 -7.23 10.84
C ARG A 171 -3.32 -7.70 12.07
N ALA A 172 -3.24 -6.92 13.14
CA ALA A 172 -3.76 -7.25 14.46
C ALA A 172 -5.27 -7.41 14.45
N GLN A 173 -5.97 -7.13 13.34
CA GLN A 173 -7.38 -7.45 13.17
C GLN A 173 -7.67 -8.95 13.32
N GLU A 174 -6.80 -9.86 12.86
CA GLU A 174 -7.02 -11.30 13.05
C GLU A 174 -6.68 -11.73 14.48
N THR A 175 -5.59 -11.19 15.04
CA THR A 175 -5.17 -11.46 16.41
C THR A 175 -6.19 -10.95 17.43
N ASP A 176 -6.73 -9.74 17.26
CA ASP A 176 -7.76 -9.18 18.13
C ASP A 176 -9.08 -9.96 18.03
N ARG A 177 -9.45 -10.45 16.83
CA ARG A 177 -10.63 -11.31 16.65
C ARG A 177 -10.46 -12.64 17.39
N LEU A 178 -9.29 -13.26 17.27
CA LEU A 178 -8.98 -14.52 17.97
C LEU A 178 -8.89 -14.31 19.48
N LEU A 179 -8.25 -13.24 19.96
CA LEU A 179 -8.16 -12.89 21.38
C LEU A 179 -9.54 -12.62 21.99
N ARG A 180 -10.43 -11.91 21.28
CA ARG A 180 -11.82 -11.70 21.72
C ARG A 180 -12.61 -13.00 21.76
N ARG A 181 -12.42 -13.91 20.78
CA ARG A 181 -13.05 -15.23 20.78
C ARG A 181 -12.54 -16.08 21.96
N VAL A 182 -11.24 -16.12 22.21
CA VAL A 182 -10.63 -16.82 23.34
C VAL A 182 -11.12 -16.26 24.68
N SER A 183 -11.19 -14.93 24.83
CA SER A 183 -11.68 -14.28 26.04
C SER A 183 -13.15 -14.64 26.34
N ASN A 184 -14.02 -14.61 25.32
CA ASN A 184 -15.43 -14.99 25.47
C ASN A 184 -15.61 -16.48 25.81
N VAL A 185 -14.80 -17.37 25.21
CA VAL A 185 -14.80 -18.80 25.54
C VAL A 185 -14.37 -19.02 26.99
N ASN A 186 -13.31 -18.33 27.45
CA ASN A 186 -12.82 -18.45 28.82
C ASN A 186 -13.86 -18.01 29.87
N LEU A 187 -14.58 -16.91 29.62
CA LEU A 187 -15.71 -16.48 30.44
C LEU A 187 -16.84 -17.51 30.46
N GLY A 188 -17.17 -18.10 29.30
CA GLY A 188 -18.15 -19.18 29.21
C GLY A 188 -17.76 -20.41 30.05
N THR A 189 -16.51 -20.85 29.96
CA THR A 189 -15.98 -21.97 30.76
C THR A 189 -16.05 -21.68 32.25
N SER A 190 -15.71 -20.46 32.67
CA SER A 190 -15.76 -20.05 34.08
C SER A 190 -17.19 -20.08 34.64
N TYR A 191 -18.17 -19.57 33.88
CA TYR A 191 -19.58 -19.61 34.31
C TYR A 191 -20.16 -21.03 34.34
N ALA A 192 -19.79 -21.89 33.38
CA ALA A 192 -20.21 -23.30 33.38
C ALA A 192 -19.67 -24.05 34.61
N LEU A 193 -18.41 -23.81 34.98
CA LEU A 193 -17.79 -24.36 36.18
C LEU A 193 -18.51 -23.90 37.46
N LEU A 194 -18.79 -22.60 37.58
CA LEU A 194 -19.53 -22.06 38.73
C LEU A 194 -20.93 -22.66 38.85
N LEU A 195 -21.67 -22.75 37.74
CA LEU A 195 -23.00 -23.35 37.71
C LEU A 195 -22.95 -24.81 38.18
N GLY A 196 -22.00 -25.60 37.66
CA GLY A 196 -21.78 -26.98 38.09
C GLY A 196 -21.45 -27.10 39.58
N ALA A 197 -20.54 -26.25 40.08
CA ALA A 197 -20.15 -26.22 41.49
C ALA A 197 -21.33 -25.87 42.42
N PHE A 198 -22.12 -24.86 42.08
CA PHE A 198 -23.31 -24.49 42.86
C PHE A 198 -24.39 -25.57 42.80
N THR A 199 -24.55 -26.25 41.66
CA THR A 199 -25.52 -27.36 41.52
C THR A 199 -25.13 -28.55 42.39
N LEU A 200 -23.84 -28.92 42.40
CA LEU A 200 -23.33 -29.98 43.28
C LEU A 200 -23.45 -29.59 44.75
N SER A 201 -23.07 -28.36 45.10
CA SER A 201 -23.18 -27.85 46.47
C SER A 201 -24.63 -27.85 46.97
N ALA A 202 -25.58 -27.37 46.16
CA ALA A 202 -27.01 -27.41 46.47
C ALA A 202 -27.51 -28.85 46.66
N THR A 203 -27.07 -29.77 45.79
CA THR A 203 -27.46 -31.19 45.87
C THR A 203 -27.00 -31.82 47.20
N ILE A 204 -25.75 -31.58 47.60
CA ILE A 204 -25.19 -32.11 48.85
C ILE A 204 -25.92 -31.54 50.08
N LEU A 205 -26.27 -30.25 50.07
CA LEU A 205 -26.98 -29.59 51.16
C LEU A 205 -28.40 -30.13 51.36
N VAL A 206 -29.11 -30.42 50.27
CA VAL A 206 -30.44 -31.04 50.32
C VAL A 206 -30.36 -32.46 50.90
N VAL A 207 -29.36 -33.26 50.46
CA VAL A 207 -29.18 -34.64 50.95
C VAL A 207 -28.87 -34.67 52.46
N ASN A 208 -28.17 -33.67 52.99
CA ASN A 208 -27.88 -33.55 54.42
C ASN A 208 -29.05 -33.00 55.26
N GLY A 209 -30.19 -32.65 54.64
CA GLY A 209 -31.37 -32.13 55.34
C GLY A 209 -31.28 -30.64 55.71
N LEU A 210 -30.25 -29.90 55.27
CA LEU A 210 -30.12 -28.46 55.50
C LEU A 210 -30.79 -27.66 54.35
N ASN A 211 -32.10 -27.85 54.21
CA ASN A 211 -32.89 -27.28 53.11
C ASN A 211 -32.82 -25.74 53.03
N TRP A 212 -32.73 -25.05 54.18
CA TRP A 212 -32.61 -23.59 54.23
C TRP A 212 -31.29 -23.08 53.61
N LEU A 213 -30.18 -23.79 53.84
CA LEU A 213 -28.89 -23.42 53.26
C LEU A 213 -28.82 -23.75 51.76
N ALA A 214 -29.51 -24.81 51.31
CA ALA A 214 -29.62 -25.12 49.89
C ALA A 214 -30.31 -23.99 49.10
N VAL A 215 -31.38 -23.40 49.65
CA VAL A 215 -32.08 -22.25 49.03
C VAL A 215 -31.15 -21.04 48.92
N LEU A 216 -30.33 -20.79 49.94
CA LEU A 216 -29.36 -19.68 49.96
C LEU A 216 -28.30 -19.85 48.86
N VAL A 217 -27.83 -21.08 48.63
CA VAL A 217 -26.84 -21.42 47.59
C VAL A 217 -27.43 -21.42 46.17
N CYS A 218 -28.75 -21.67 46.03
CA CYS A 218 -29.44 -21.57 44.74
C CYS A 218 -29.44 -20.15 44.16
N ILE A 219 -29.41 -19.10 44.99
CA ILE A 219 -29.43 -17.70 44.54
C ILE A 219 -28.20 -17.37 43.67
N PRO A 220 -26.94 -17.55 44.13
CA PRO A 220 -25.77 -17.32 43.29
C PRO A 220 -25.68 -18.29 42.10
N GLY A 221 -26.17 -19.53 42.25
CA GLY A 221 -26.28 -20.48 41.14
C GLY A 221 -27.20 -20.00 40.02
N ALA A 222 -28.35 -19.43 40.35
CA ALA A 222 -29.29 -18.85 39.38
C ALA A 222 -28.69 -17.63 38.67
N ILE A 223 -27.94 -16.78 39.37
CA ILE A 223 -27.24 -15.62 38.79
C ILE A 223 -26.15 -16.09 37.81
N ALA A 224 -25.37 -17.11 38.18
CA ALA A 224 -24.36 -17.70 37.31
C ALA A 224 -25.00 -18.32 36.05
N GLY A 225 -26.13 -19.04 36.20
CA GLY A 225 -26.88 -19.61 35.09
C GLY A 225 -27.49 -18.58 34.16
N PHE A 226 -28.09 -17.52 34.69
CA PHE A 226 -28.60 -16.42 33.87
C PHE A 226 -27.48 -15.73 33.08
N SER A 227 -26.33 -15.52 33.71
CA SER A 227 -25.14 -14.91 33.08
C SER A 227 -24.59 -15.78 31.95
N PHE A 228 -24.56 -17.11 32.15
CA PHE A 228 -24.15 -18.08 31.14
C PHE A 228 -25.07 -18.06 29.91
N ILE A 229 -26.39 -18.10 30.12
CA ILE A 229 -27.38 -18.04 29.03
C ILE A 229 -27.27 -16.72 28.25
N ARG A 230 -27.06 -15.61 28.95
CA ARG A 230 -26.88 -14.29 28.32
C ARG A 230 -25.61 -14.26 27.46
N LEU A 231 -24.53 -14.90 27.90
CA LEU A 231 -23.27 -14.98 27.16
C LEU A 231 -23.42 -15.81 25.88
N LEU A 232 -24.07 -16.98 25.95
CA LEU A 232 -24.35 -17.82 24.78
C LEU A 232 -25.17 -17.07 23.72
N ARG A 233 -26.26 -16.40 24.13
CA ARG A 233 -27.07 -15.57 23.22
C ARG A 233 -26.31 -14.39 22.61
N ARG A 234 -25.24 -13.93 23.26
CA ARG A 234 -24.38 -12.86 22.72
C ARG A 234 -23.44 -13.41 21.65
N MET A 235 -22.89 -14.60 21.87
CA MET A 235 -22.02 -15.28 20.90
C MET A 235 -22.77 -15.65 19.62
N ASP A 236 -23.97 -16.25 19.73
CA ASP A 236 -24.80 -16.61 18.56
C ASP A 236 -25.17 -15.39 17.69
N ARG A 237 -25.34 -14.22 18.30
CA ARG A 237 -25.63 -12.99 17.55
C ARG A 237 -24.42 -12.47 16.77
N PHE A 238 -23.20 -12.73 17.25
CA PHE A 238 -21.99 -12.31 16.55
C PHE A 238 -21.69 -13.22 15.34
N ASP A 239 -21.89 -14.54 15.47
CA ASP A 239 -21.68 -15.47 14.35
C ASP A 239 -22.73 -15.30 13.22
N ARG A 240 -23.91 -14.69 13.49
CA ARG A 240 -24.91 -14.37 12.46
C ARG A 240 -24.66 -13.06 11.69
N MET A 241 -23.74 -12.20 12.16
CA MET A 241 -23.43 -10.92 11.52
C MET A 241 -22.14 -10.97 10.67
N LEU A 242 -21.49 -12.13 10.64
CA LEU A 242 -20.36 -12.47 9.76
C LEU A 242 -20.89 -13.26 8.56
#